data_AF-G4YLB9-F1
#
_entry.id   AF-G4YLB9-F1
#
_cell.length_a   1.000
_cell.length_b   1.000
_cell.length_c   1.000
_cell.angle_alpha   90.00
_cell.angle_beta   90.00
_cell.angle_gamma   90.00
#
_symmetry.space_group_name_H-M   'P 1'
#
loop_
_entity.id
_entity.type
_entity.pdbx_description
1 polymer ?
#
loop_
_entity_poly.entity_id
_entity_poly.type
_entity_poly.pdbx_seq_one_letter_code
_entity_poly.pdbx_strand_id
1 'polypeptide(L)'
;MYKELSISNSIPEKRLRSAVKTGNLSLTKADLAGSGARLHLHPESYDKVMRAKKADKGSRVKITKHEIEYPMEVKSGSGMHGASIWSKV
;
A
#
# COMPACT_ATOMS: atom_id res chain seq x y z
N MET A 1 1.01 15.25 3.54
CA MET A 1 2.16 14.30 3.46
C MET A 1 1.63 12.89 3.57
N TYR A 2 2.09 11.97 2.71
CA TYR A 2 1.73 10.55 2.78
C TYR A 2 2.50 9.84 3.90
N LYS A 3 1.87 8.86 4.55
CA LYS A 3 2.51 8.00 5.57
C LYS A 3 2.90 6.67 4.94
N GLU A 4 4.08 6.16 5.27
CA GLU A 4 4.54 4.85 4.83
C GLU A 4 4.01 3.74 5.74
N LEU A 5 3.45 2.69 5.15
CA LEU A 5 3.01 1.48 5.82
C LEU A 5 3.80 0.28 5.29
N SER A 6 4.42 -0.48 6.20
CA SER A 6 5.02 -1.78 5.85
C SER A 6 3.93 -2.84 5.76
N ILE A 7 3.89 -3.53 4.62
CA ILE A 7 2.95 -4.60 4.29
C ILE A 7 3.67 -5.79 3.67
N SER A 8 2.99 -6.93 3.59
CA SER A 8 3.51 -8.14 2.95
C SER A 8 3.81 -7.92 1.47
N ASN A 9 4.97 -8.38 1.02
CA ASN A 9 5.27 -8.51 -0.40
C ASN A 9 4.53 -9.69 -1.07
N SER A 10 3.72 -10.46 -0.34
CA SER A 10 2.98 -11.60 -0.91
C SER A 10 1.67 -11.19 -1.59
N ILE A 11 1.34 -9.90 -1.61
CA ILE A 11 0.13 -9.39 -2.27
C ILE A 11 0.18 -9.70 -3.77
N PRO A 12 -0.82 -10.42 -4.32
CA PRO A 12 -0.87 -10.73 -5.74
C PRO A 12 -1.01 -9.47 -6.60
N GLU A 13 -0.26 -9.42 -7.69
CA GLU A 13 -0.27 -8.34 -8.67
C GLU A 13 -1.68 -8.06 -9.23
N LYS A 14 -2.47 -9.11 -9.49
CA LYS A 14 -3.86 -8.98 -9.95
C LYS A 14 -4.71 -8.11 -9.03
N ARG A 15 -4.51 -8.18 -7.70
CA ARG A 15 -5.23 -7.32 -6.75
C ARG A 15 -4.76 -5.88 -6.82
N LEU A 16 -3.46 -5.65 -7.02
CA LEU A 16 -2.90 -4.31 -7.18
C LEU A 16 -3.42 -3.68 -8.47
N ARG A 17 -3.37 -4.39 -9.61
CA ARG A 17 -3.97 -3.95 -10.88
C ARG A 17 -5.46 -3.62 -10.74
N SER A 18 -6.21 -4.42 -9.98
CA SER A 18 -7.61 -4.12 -9.67
C SER A 18 -7.76 -2.86 -8.82
N ALA A 19 -6.87 -2.62 -7.85
CA ALA A 19 -6.89 -1.43 -7.03
C ALA A 19 -6.56 -0.16 -7.83
N VAL A 20 -5.65 -0.22 -8.80
CA VAL A 20 -5.38 0.89 -9.73
C VAL A 20 -6.65 1.25 -10.51
N LYS A 21 -7.39 0.25 -11.01
CA LYS A 21 -8.63 0.48 -11.79
C LYS A 21 -9.82 0.94 -10.94
N THR A 22 -9.97 0.37 -9.74
CA THR A 22 -11.17 0.56 -8.91
C THR A 22 -10.99 1.59 -7.79
N GLY A 23 -9.76 2.07 -7.57
CA GLY A 23 -9.39 2.94 -6.46
C GLY A 23 -9.54 2.28 -5.09
N ASN A 24 -9.66 0.95 -5.00
CA ASN A 24 -9.89 0.23 -3.75
C ASN A 24 -8.93 -0.95 -3.61
N LEU A 25 -8.11 -0.95 -2.56
CA LEU A 25 -7.23 -2.06 -2.19
C LEU A 25 -7.75 -2.75 -0.92
N SER A 26 -8.03 -4.04 -1.04
CA SER A 26 -8.38 -4.88 0.11
C SER A 26 -7.12 -5.55 0.65
N LEU A 27 -6.76 -5.25 1.88
CA LEU A 27 -5.63 -5.83 2.61
C LEU A 27 -6.17 -6.83 3.64
N THR A 28 -5.65 -8.04 3.61
CA THR A 28 -5.96 -9.05 4.63
C THR A 28 -5.16 -8.81 5.91
N LYS A 29 -5.52 -9.51 7.00
CA LYS A 29 -4.72 -9.50 8.24
C LYS A 29 -3.27 -9.87 7.97
N ALA A 30 -3.04 -10.93 7.19
CA ALA A 30 -1.70 -11.40 6.83
C ALA A 30 -0.92 -10.36 6.01
N ASP A 31 -1.61 -9.64 5.13
CA ASP A 31 -1.01 -8.56 4.35
C ASP A 31 -0.53 -7.41 5.24
N LEU A 32 -1.30 -7.07 6.30
CA LEU A 32 -0.96 -6.00 7.24
C LEU A 32 0.09 -6.41 8.29
N ALA A 33 0.14 -7.70 8.65
CA ALA A 33 1.11 -8.26 9.58
C ALA A 33 2.48 -8.49 8.93
N GLY A 34 2.49 -8.81 7.62
CA GLY A 34 3.71 -9.07 6.87
C GLY A 34 4.56 -7.82 6.63
N SER A 35 5.79 -8.06 6.20
CA SER A 35 6.77 -7.06 5.79
C SER A 35 7.33 -7.39 4.41
N GLY A 36 8.10 -6.45 3.84
CA GLY A 36 8.78 -6.65 2.56
C GLY A 36 8.29 -5.75 1.42
N ALA A 37 7.20 -5.02 1.62
CA ALA A 37 6.77 -3.95 0.73
C ALA A 37 6.28 -2.73 1.52
N ARG A 38 6.35 -1.55 0.90
CA ARG A 38 5.90 -0.28 1.44
C ARG A 38 4.71 0.22 0.62
N LEU A 39 3.70 0.70 1.32
CA LEU A 39 2.52 1.34 0.76
C LEU A 39 2.39 2.75 1.35
N HIS A 40 2.29 3.74 0.47
CA HIS A 40 2.10 5.14 0.85
C HIS A 40 0.61 5.46 0.86
N LEU A 41 0.13 5.95 2.01
CA LEU A 41 -1.29 6.25 2.21
C LEU A 41 -1.47 7.66 2.75
N HIS A 42 -2.60 8.28 2.43
CA HIS A 42 -3.09 9.46 3.10
C HIS A 42 -3.19 9.20 4.61
N PRO A 43 -2.87 10.18 5.49
CA PRO A 43 -2.90 9.98 6.94
C PRO A 43 -4.21 9.38 7.47
N GLU A 44 -5.34 9.79 6.93
CA GLU A 44 -6.66 9.26 7.31
C GLU A 44 -6.81 7.76 6.97
N SER A 45 -6.41 7.36 5.76
CA SER A 45 -6.38 5.97 5.33
C SER A 45 -5.40 5.16 6.16
N TYR A 46 -4.23 5.72 6.46
CA TYR A 46 -3.21 5.09 7.29
C TYR A 46 -3.74 4.80 8.71
N ASP A 47 -4.38 5.78 9.36
CA ASP A 47 -4.89 5.60 10.72
C ASP A 47 -6.00 4.53 10.77
N LYS A 48 -6.85 4.47 9.74
CA LYS A 48 -7.84 3.39 9.56
C LYS A 48 -7.18 2.01 9.45
N VAL A 49 -6.13 1.89 8.64
CA VAL A 49 -5.39 0.62 8.49
C VAL A 49 -4.68 0.25 9.78
N MET A 50 -4.06 1.20 10.46
CA MET A 50 -3.38 0.94 11.72
C MET A 50 -4.34 0.47 12.81
N ARG A 51 -5.55 1.02 12.87
CA ARG A 51 -6.60 0.51 13.76
C ARG A 51 -6.98 -0.94 13.42
N ALA A 52 -7.13 -1.26 12.14
CA ALA A 52 -7.42 -2.63 11.71
C ALA A 52 -6.27 -3.60 12.04
N LYS A 53 -5.02 -3.18 11.79
CA LYS A 53 -3.80 -3.94 12.12
C LYS A 53 -3.70 -4.22 13.63
N LYS A 54 -3.91 -3.21 14.47
CA LYS A 54 -3.93 -3.35 15.94
C LYS A 54 -5.06 -4.25 16.43
N ALA A 55 -6.18 -4.29 15.70
CA ALA A 55 -7.32 -5.16 15.99
C ALA A 55 -7.20 -6.54 15.34
N ASP A 56 -6.04 -6.91 14.79
CA ASP A 56 -5.81 -8.20 14.14
C ASP A 56 -6.77 -8.48 12.96
N LYS A 57 -7.19 -7.44 12.25
CA LYS A 57 -8.14 -7.50 11.12
C LYS A 57 -7.53 -6.98 9.83
N GLY A 58 -8.11 -7.40 8.70
CA GLY A 58 -7.86 -6.78 7.40
C GLY A 58 -8.56 -5.42 7.26
N SER A 59 -8.20 -4.66 6.24
CA SER A 59 -8.81 -3.35 5.95
C SER A 59 -8.96 -3.12 4.45
N ARG A 60 -10.05 -2.45 4.08
CA ARG A 60 -10.23 -1.89 2.74
C ARG A 60 -9.86 -0.42 2.75
N VAL A 61 -8.88 -0.06 1.93
CA VAL A 61 -8.41 1.31 1.74
C VAL A 61 -8.77 1.82 0.36
N LYS A 62 -9.11 3.11 0.32
CA LYS A 62 -9.17 3.84 -0.95
C LYS A 62 -7.75 4.22 -1.33
N ILE A 63 -7.40 3.94 -2.57
CA ILE A 63 -6.12 4.30 -3.17
C ILE A 63 -6.42 5.27 -4.30
N THR A 64 -5.77 6.41 -4.26
CA THR A 64 -5.79 7.43 -5.30
C THR A 64 -4.64 7.22 -6.26
N LYS A 65 -4.77 7.75 -7.48
CA LYS A 65 -3.71 7.72 -8.49
C LYS A 65 -2.41 8.36 -7.96
N HIS A 66 -2.51 9.47 -7.23
CA HIS A 66 -1.37 10.14 -6.61
C HIS A 66 -0.67 9.28 -5.53
N GLU A 67 -1.38 8.42 -4.81
CA GLU A 67 -0.74 7.50 -3.84
C GLU A 67 0.05 6.37 -4.52
N ILE A 68 -0.30 6.05 -5.78
CA ILE A 68 0.40 5.07 -6.61
C ILE A 68 1.64 5.73 -7.24
N GLU A 69 1.46 6.93 -7.79
CA GLU A 69 2.49 7.67 -8.52
C GLU A 69 3.54 8.30 -7.59
N TYR A 70 3.13 8.84 -6.43
CA TYR A 70 4.03 9.48 -5.48
C TYR A 70 5.27 8.64 -5.14
N PRO A 71 5.18 7.36 -4.73
CA PRO A 71 6.37 6.57 -4.47
C PRO A 71 7.20 6.26 -5.73
N MET A 72 6.62 6.30 -6.93
CA MET A 72 7.36 6.11 -8.18
C MET A 72 8.11 7.39 -8.58
N GLU A 73 7.47 8.55 -8.45
CA GLU A 73 8.05 9.86 -8.81
C GLU A 73 9.08 10.33 -7.79
N VAL A 74 8.74 10.31 -6.49
CA VAL A 74 9.62 10.81 -5.43
C VAL A 74 10.83 9.91 -5.19
N LYS A 75 10.73 8.61 -5.49
CA LYS A 75 11.86 7.68 -5.37
C LYS A 75 12.52 7.33 -6.71
N SER A 76 12.10 7.99 -7.80
CA SER A 76 12.67 7.85 -9.16
C SER A 76 14.18 8.07 -9.20
N GLY A 77 14.69 9.03 -8.42
CA GLY A 77 16.12 9.36 -8.36
C GLY A 77 16.96 8.54 -7.37
N SER A 78 16.35 7.69 -6.53
CA SER A 78 17.02 7.16 -5.33
C SER A 78 16.98 5.64 -5.23
N GLY A 79 17.11 4.86 -6.32
CA GLY A 79 17.41 3.40 -6.30
C GLY A 79 16.49 2.47 -5.49
N MET A 80 15.47 3.00 -4.81
CA MET A 80 14.58 2.32 -3.86
C MET A 80 13.25 1.93 -4.52
N HIS A 81 13.23 1.86 -5.85
CA HIS A 81 12.11 1.35 -6.65
C HIS A 81 11.61 0.00 -6.14
N GLY A 82 12.51 -0.86 -5.63
CA GLY A 82 12.18 -2.22 -5.18
C GLY A 82 11.34 -2.32 -3.89
N ALA A 83 11.13 -1.23 -3.15
CA ALA A 83 10.38 -1.30 -1.89
C ALA A 83 8.91 -0.92 -2.00
N SER A 84 8.46 -0.24 -3.08
CA SER A 84 7.04 0.11 -3.25
C SER A 84 6.25 -1.12 -3.69
N ILE A 85 5.09 -1.36 -3.09
CA ILE A 85 4.21 -2.46 -3.53
C ILE A 85 3.73 -2.27 -4.98
N TRP A 86 3.67 -1.01 -5.44
CA TRP A 86 3.23 -0.66 -6.79
C TRP A 86 4.26 -0.96 -7.88
N SER A 87 5.52 -1.26 -7.54
CA SER A 87 6.55 -1.67 -8.51
C SER A 87 6.22 -2.94 -9.30
N LYS A 88 5.23 -3.71 -8.82
CA LYS A 88 4.72 -4.92 -9.49
C LYS A 88 3.74 -4.64 -10.62
N VAL A 89 3.17 -3.43 -10.71
CA VAL A 89 2.05 -3.11 -11.61
C VAL A 89 2.50 -2.25 -12.76
#